data_AF-C6X155-F1
#
_entry.id   AF-C6X155-F1
#
_cell.length_a   1.000
_cell.length_b   1.000
_cell.length_c   1.000
_cell.angle_alpha   90.00
_cell.angle_beta   90.00
_cell.angle_gamma   90.00
#
_symmetry.space_group_name_H-M   'P 1'
#
loop_
_entity.id
_entity.type
_entity.pdbx_description
1 polymer ?
#
loop_
_entity_poly.entity_id
_entity_poly.type
_entity_poly.pdbx_seq_one_letter_code
_entity_poly.pdbx_strand_id
1 'polypeptide(L)' 'METKVKIKSKGKIFIIHKNDADPFPSNPHAHWIDTNLKIDLSNGKCYHIRKHISTLSKKEFNELRTKAVEIGIKLPEPKH' A
#
# COMPACT_ATOMS: atom_id res chain seq x y z
N MET A 1 -11.88 -9.09 -14.01
CA MET A 1 -10.42 -9.24 -14.10
C MET A 1 -9.82 -8.72 -12.81
N GLU A 2 -9.12 -9.56 -12.05
CA GLU A 2 -8.65 -9.21 -10.70
C GLU A 2 -7.46 -8.24 -10.77
N THR A 3 -7.72 -6.95 -10.60
CA THR A 3 -6.72 -5.88 -10.61
C THR A 3 -6.06 -5.69 -9.25
N LYS A 4 -5.76 -6.80 -8.55
CA LYS A 4 -5.10 -6.80 -7.24
C LYS A 4 -3.78 -7.54 -7.31
N VAL A 5 -2.75 -6.93 -6.75
CA VAL A 5 -1.38 -7.44 -6.71
C VAL A 5 -1.05 -7.80 -5.28
N LYS A 6 -0.65 -9.05 -5.05
CA LYS A 6 -0.19 -9.51 -3.74
C LYS A 6 1.32 -9.34 -3.63
N ILE A 7 1.77 -8.50 -2.71
CA ILE A 7 3.16 -8.25 -2.37
C ILE A 7 3.48 -8.88 -1.02
N LYS A 8 4.53 -9.70 -0.97
CA LYS A 8 5.07 -10.20 0.29
C LYS A 8 6.30 -9.38 0.66
N SER A 9 6.31 -8.70 1.81
CA SER A 9 7.47 -7.98 2.32
C SER A 9 7.72 -8.28 3.79
N LYS A 10 8.95 -8.66 4.15
CA LYS A 10 9.37 -9.02 5.53
C LYS A 10 8.37 -9.92 6.28
N GLY A 11 7.86 -10.96 5.61
CA GLY A 11 6.87 -11.89 6.18
C GLY A 11 5.43 -11.38 6.19
N LYS A 12 5.19 -10.11 5.87
CA LYS A 12 3.88 -9.49 5.77
C LYS A 12 3.34 -9.60 4.36
N ILE A 13 2.02 -9.77 4.23
CA ILE A 13 1.34 -9.90 2.95
C ILE A 13 0.47 -8.65 2.74
N PHE A 14 0.74 -7.93 1.68
CA PHE A 14 0.03 -6.73 1.26
C PHE A 14 -0.68 -6.97 -0.06
N ILE A 15 -1.93 -6.54 -0.19
CA ILE A 15 -2.66 -6.57 -1.45
C ILE A 15 -2.85 -5.13 -1.93
N ILE A 16 -2.22 -4.79 -3.05
CA ILE A 16 -2.33 -3.49 -3.69
C ILE A 16 -3.37 -3.58 -4.81
N HIS A 17 -4.28 -2.63 -4.87
CA HIS A 17 -5.22 -2.53 -5.97
C HIS A 17 -4.55 -1.72 -7.10
N LYS A 18 -4.28 -2.37 -8.25
CA LYS A 18 -3.56 -1.83 -9.41
C LYS A 18 -4.44 -0.96 -10.30
N ASN A 19 -5.76 -1.14 -10.25
CA ASN A 19 -6.70 -0.49 -11.14
C ASN A 19 -7.93 -0.05 -10.35
N ASP A 20 -8.07 1.25 -10.17
CA ASP A 20 -9.37 1.89 -10.04
C ASP A 20 -9.20 3.26 -10.71
N ALA A 21 -9.65 3.33 -11.95
CA ALA A 21 -9.78 4.57 -12.70
C ALA A 21 -11.00 5.35 -12.19
N ASP A 22 -11.17 5.45 -10.87
CA ASP A 22 -12.27 6.15 -10.24
C ASP A 22 -11.74 7.36 -9.47
N PRO A 23 -12.33 8.54 -9.71
CA PRO A 23 -11.94 9.77 -9.06
C PRO A 23 -12.39 9.71 -7.59
N PHE A 24 -11.41 9.53 -6.71
CA PHE A 24 -11.42 9.85 -5.28
C PHE A 24 -11.91 8.76 -4.29
N PRO A 25 -11.07 8.38 -3.29
CA PRO A 25 -9.69 8.81 -3.06
C PRO A 25 -8.73 7.95 -3.90
N SER A 26 -8.22 8.52 -5.00
CA SER A 26 -7.37 7.89 -6.03
C SER A 26 -5.91 7.67 -5.59
N ASN A 27 -5.67 7.22 -4.36
CA ASN A 27 -4.31 6.91 -3.90
C ASN A 27 -4.07 5.40 -3.90
N PRO A 28 -2.94 4.93 -4.42
CA PRO A 28 -2.57 3.53 -4.31
C PRO A 28 -2.44 3.16 -2.82
N HIS A 29 -3.27 2.20 -2.39
CA HIS A 29 -3.29 1.71 -1.03
C HIS A 29 -3.05 0.20 -1.00
N ALA A 30 -2.31 -0.24 0.03
CA ALA A 30 -2.01 -1.63 0.30
C ALA A 30 -2.89 -2.15 1.44
N HIS A 31 -3.55 -3.28 1.27
CA HIS A 31 -4.27 -3.97 2.35
C HIS A 31 -3.37 -5.04 2.95
N TRP A 32 -2.98 -4.88 4.20
CA TRP A 32 -2.26 -5.90 4.95
C TRP A 32 -3.24 -7.01 5.34
N ILE A 33 -3.06 -8.20 4.78
CA ILE A 33 -4.02 -9.32 4.94
C ILE A 33 -4.00 -9.91 6.35
N ASP A 34 -2.82 -9.97 6.96
CA ASP A 34 -2.63 -10.55 8.29
C ASP A 34 -3.42 -9.79 9.37
N THR A 35 -3.40 -8.47 9.31
CA THR A 35 -4.00 -7.58 10.33
C THR A 35 -5.24 -6.83 9.84
N ASN A 36 -5.62 -7.04 8.58
CA ASN A 36 -6.70 -6.31 7.91
C ASN A 36 -6.53 -4.77 7.96
N LEU A 37 -5.28 -4.29 7.93
CA LEU A 37 -4.95 -2.87 7.96
C LEU A 37 -4.82 -2.30 6.54
N LYS A 38 -5.33 -1.10 6.32
CA LYS A 38 -5.12 -0.32 5.10
C LYS A 38 -3.88 0.55 5.26
N ILE A 39 -2.95 0.44 4.33
CA ILE A 39 -1.71 1.19 4.29
C ILE A 39 -1.76 2.17 3.14
N ASP A 40 -1.50 3.42 3.47
CA ASP A 40 -1.33 4.49 2.50
C ASP A 40 0.09 4.40 1.91
N LEU A 41 0.22 4.15 0.60
CA LEU A 41 1.54 4.05 -0.07
C LEU A 41 2.16 5.42 -0.41
N SER A 42 1.45 6.51 -0.09
CA SER A 42 1.95 7.88 -0.24
C SER A 42 2.72 8.32 1.01
N ASN A 43 2.27 7.94 2.20
CA ASN A 43 2.85 8.37 3.49
C ASN A 43 3.23 7.21 4.44
N GLY A 44 2.90 5.97 4.11
CA GLY A 44 3.20 4.78 4.92
C GLY A 44 2.32 4.64 6.18
N LYS A 45 1.26 5.43 6.30
CA LYS A 45 0.34 5.38 7.45
C LYS A 45 -0.57 4.16 7.34
N CYS A 46 -0.73 3.44 8.44
CA CYS A 46 -1.61 2.30 8.57
C CYS A 46 -2.91 2.73 9.27
N TYR A 47 -4.03 2.45 8.63
CA TYR A 47 -5.37 2.75 9.09
C TYR A 47 -6.16 1.45 9.23
N HIS A 48 -6.83 1.28 10.36
CA HIS A 48 -7.84 0.26 10.53
C HIS A 48 -9.21 0.90 10.38
N ILE A 49 -9.94 0.56 9.32
CA ILE A 49 -11.27 1.11 8.99
C ILE A 49 -11.23 2.64 8.75
N ARG A 50 -11.13 3.43 9.83
CA ARG A 50 -11.03 4.89 9.86
C ARG A 50 -10.07 5.43 10.93
N LYS A 51 -9.45 4.56 11.74
CA LYS A 51 -8.50 4.96 12.78
C LYS A 51 -7.08 4.71 12.33
N HIS A 52 -6.23 5.72 12.45
CA HIS A 52 -4.79 5.54 12.35
C HIS A 52 -4.33 4.66 13.52
N ILE A 53 -3.68 3.54 13.22
CA ILE A 53 -3.16 2.62 14.24
C ILE A 53 -1.67 2.82 14.42
N SER A 54 -0.96 2.92 13.30
CA SER A 54 0.50 2.89 13.29
C SER A 54 1.02 3.38 11.95
N THR A 55 2.32 3.60 11.87
CA THR A 55 2.99 4.02 10.64
C THR A 55 4.08 3.00 10.33
N LEU A 56 4.20 2.59 9.06
CA LEU A 56 5.30 1.75 8.63
C LEU A 56 6.63 2.47 8.85
N SER A 57 7.64 1.74 9.32
CA SER A 57 9.00 2.27 9.34
C SER A 57 9.45 2.61 7.93
N LYS A 58 10.28 3.65 7.78
CA LYS A 58 10.81 4.11 6.49
C LYS A 58 11.42 2.98 5.65
N LYS A 59 12.12 2.03 6.29
CA LYS A 59 12.69 0.83 5.63
C LYS A 59 11.60 -0.05 5.00
N GLU A 60 10.59 -0.43 5.79
CA GLU A 60 9.46 -1.26 5.32
C GLU A 60 8.68 -0.57 4.20
N PHE A 61 8.44 0.74 4.36
CA PHE A 61 7.75 1.56 3.38
C PHE A 61 8.51 1.58 2.05
N ASN A 62 9.82 1.80 2.08
CA ASN A 62 10.63 1.82 0.87
C ASN A 62 10.66 0.45 0.17
N GLU A 63 10.84 -0.64 0.91
CA GLU A 63 10.78 -2.00 0.35
C GLU A 63 9.42 -2.31 -0.31
N LEU A 64 8.33 -1.90 0.35
CA LEU A 64 6.98 -2.07 -0.19
C LEU A 64 6.81 -1.26 -1.49
N ARG A 65 7.34 -0.04 -1.53
CA ARG A 65 7.35 0.80 -2.74
C ARG A 65 8.17 0.18 -3.86
N THR A 66 9.39 -0.27 -3.58
CA THR A 66 10.25 -0.92 -4.58
C THR A 66 9.53 -2.12 -5.20
N LYS A 67 8.93 -2.99 -4.38
CA LYS A 67 8.16 -4.14 -4.88
C LYS A 67 6.92 -3.73 -5.66
N ALA A 68 6.24 -2.68 -5.23
CA ALA A 68 5.08 -2.17 -5.97
C ALA A 68 5.48 -1.66 -7.36
N VAL A 69 6.58 -0.89 -7.45
CA VAL A 69 7.14 -0.40 -8.72
C VAL A 69 7.65 -1.55 -9.59
N GLU A 70 8.30 -2.55 -9.00
CA GLU A 70 8.77 -3.76 -9.70
C GLU A 70 7.62 -4.54 -10.36
N ILE A 71 6.43 -4.52 -9.76
CA ILE A 71 5.22 -5.15 -10.33
C ILE A 71 4.47 -4.20 -11.29
N GLY A 72 5.02 -3.01 -11.54
CA GLY A 72 4.48 -2.00 -12.44
C GLY A 72 3.31 -1.20 -11.86
N ILE A 73 3.26 -1.04 -10.53
CA ILE A 73 2.37 -0.04 -9.90
C ILE A 73 3.05 1.33 -10.01
N LYS A 74 2.35 2.30 -10.60
CA LYS A 74 2.77 3.70 -10.55
C LYS A 74 2.40 4.28 -9.18
N LEU A 75 3.40 4.60 -8.38
CA LEU A 75 3.21 5.26 -7.08
C LEU A 75 3.53 6.77 -7.21
N PRO A 76 2.77 7.65 -6.55
CA PRO A 76 3.11 9.07 -6.49
C PRO A 76 4.41 9.29 -5.71
N GLU A 77 5.05 10.45 -5.86
CA GLU A 77 6.22 10.82 -5.06
C GLU A 77 5.88 10.81 -3.55
N PRO A 78 6.82 10.42 -2.68
CA PRO A 78 6.57 10.42 -1.25
C PRO A 78 6.42 11.87 -0.77
N LYS A 79 5.26 12.24 -0.21
CA LYS A 79 5.10 13.55 0.44
C LYS A 79 5.81 13.49 1.79
N HIS A 80 6.96 14.16 1.90
CA HIS A 80 7.75 14.31 3.13
C HIS A 80 7.10 15.31 4.09
#